data_AF-A0A544UEN1-F1
#
_entry.id   AF-A0A544UEN1-F1
#
_cell.length_a   1.000
_cell.length_b   1.000
_cell.length_c   1.000
_cell.angle_alpha   90.00
_cell.angle_beta   90.00
_cell.angle_gamma   90.00
#
_symmetry.space_group_name_H-M   'P 1'
#
loop_
_entity.id
_entity.type
_entity.pdbx_description
1 polymer ?
#
loop_
_entity_poly.entity_id
_entity_poly.type
_entity_poly.pdbx_seq_one_letter_code
_entity_poly.pdbx_strand_id
1 'polypeptide(L)'
;MRFIFNKITLFSIIFLSFCLIVIGSLLQIILFPLQDINSISSQELLEFQKEYAINYPLGHGLLNLGLFLMILVIILFMIKLKIKI
;
A
#
# COMPACT_ATOMS: atom_id res chain seq x y z
N MET A 1 -6.91 16.37 -19.45
CA MET A 1 -5.54 16.40 -18.88
C MET A 1 -5.30 17.49 -17.84
N ARG A 2 -5.81 18.73 -17.99
CA ARG A 2 -5.50 19.86 -17.09
C ARG A 2 -5.84 19.62 -15.60
N PHE A 3 -6.89 18.85 -15.33
CA PHE A 3 -7.35 18.50 -13.97
C PHE A 3 -6.40 17.52 -13.25
N ILE A 4 -5.92 16.48 -13.94
CA ILE A 4 -5.03 15.45 -13.37
C ILE A 4 -3.70 16.05 -12.90
N PHE A 5 -3.21 17.08 -13.59
CA PHE A 5 -1.95 17.74 -13.27
C PHE A 5 -2.05 18.90 -12.28
N ASN A 6 -3.24 19.13 -11.71
CA ASN A 6 -3.42 20.06 -10.61
C ASN A 6 -2.63 19.56 -9.38
N LYS A 7 -1.91 20.47 -8.72
CA LYS A 7 -1.12 20.16 -7.52
C LYS A 7 -1.99 19.53 -6.43
N ILE A 8 -3.21 20.03 -6.26
CA ILE A 8 -4.17 19.53 -5.28
C ILE A 8 -4.54 18.07 -5.59
N THR A 9 -4.92 17.79 -6.84
CA THR A 9 -5.31 16.43 -7.26
C THR A 9 -4.17 15.43 -7.10
N LEU A 10 -2.94 15.80 -7.48
CA LEU A 10 -1.76 14.95 -7.28
C LEU A 10 -1.49 14.68 -5.80
N PHE A 11 -1.56 15.72 -4.96
CA PHE A 11 -1.39 15.60 -3.53
C PHE A 11 -2.47 14.69 -2.90
N SER A 12 -3.73 14.83 -3.30
CA SER A 12 -4.83 13.98 -2.83
C SER A 12 -4.63 12.51 -3.20
N ILE A 13 -4.12 12.21 -4.39
CA ILE A 13 -3.84 10.81 -4.80
C ILE A 13 -2.69 10.22 -3.98
N ILE A 14 -1.62 10.99 -3.74
CA ILE A 14 -0.50 10.57 -2.89
C ILE A 14 -0.99 10.32 -1.46
N PHE A 15 -1.77 11.24 -0.91
CA PHE A 15 -2.33 11.11 0.43
C PHE A 15 -3.24 9.88 0.54
N LEU A 16 -4.12 9.66 -0.43
CA LEU A 16 -4.98 8.49 -0.48
C LEU A 16 -4.16 7.19 -0.56
N SER A 17 -3.15 7.14 -1.43
CA SER A 17 -2.22 6.00 -1.54
C SER A 17 -1.54 5.70 -0.21
N PHE A 18 -1.04 6.73 0.48
CA PHE A 18 -0.44 6.61 1.80
C PHE A 18 -1.45 6.06 2.83
N CYS A 19 -2.68 6.60 2.89
CA CYS A 19 -3.73 6.10 3.77
C CYS A 19 -4.06 4.62 3.51
N LEU A 20 -4.16 4.21 2.24
CA LEU A 20 -4.42 2.81 1.87
C LEU A 20 -3.29 1.89 2.32
N ILE A 21 -2.04 2.34 2.20
CA ILE A 21 -0.87 1.58 2.67
C ILE A 21 -0.92 1.44 4.20
N VAL A 22 -1.13 2.54 4.93
CA VAL A 22 -1.21 2.51 6.39
C VAL A 22 -2.33 1.60 6.88
N ILE A 23 -3.54 1.77 6.33
CA ILE A 23 -4.70 0.93 6.71
C ILE A 23 -4.44 -0.52 6.33
N GLY A 24 -3.90 -0.78 5.13
CA GLY A 24 -3.56 -2.12 4.68
C GLY A 24 -2.57 -2.83 5.62
N SER A 25 -1.51 -2.12 6.04
CA SER A 25 -0.54 -2.61 7.01
C SER A 25 -1.18 -2.90 8.37
N LEU A 26 -2.05 -2.01 8.86
CA LEU A 26 -2.75 -2.21 10.14
C LEU A 26 -3.66 -3.45 10.11
N LEU A 27 -4.34 -3.70 8.99
CA LEU A 27 -5.21 -4.87 8.83
C LEU A 27 -4.46 -6.20 8.82
N GLN A 28 -3.16 -6.18 8.49
CA GLN A 28 -2.30 -7.36 8.48
C GLN A 28 -1.58 -7.60 9.82
N ILE A 29 -1.76 -6.74 10.82
CA ILE A 29 -1.14 -6.93 12.14
C ILE A 29 -1.69 -8.21 12.77
N ILE A 30 -0.77 -9.08 13.17
CA ILE A 30 -1.05 -10.25 14.00
C ILE A 30 -1.24 -9.73 15.43
N LEU A 31 -2.46 -9.88 15.97
CA LEU A 31 -2.81 -9.41 17.31
C LEU A 31 -2.18 -10.24 18.43
N PHE A 32 -1.72 -11.45 18.10
CA PHE A 32 -1.10 -12.38 19.04
C PHE A 32 0.43 -12.31 18.96
N PRO A 33 1.13 -12.23 20.11
CA PRO A 33 2.57 -12.26 20.12
C PRO A 33 3.06 -13.66 19.67
N LEU A 34 3.83 -13.70 18.58
CA LEU A 34 4.50 -14.91 18.12
C LEU A 34 5.72 -15.17 19.01
N GLN A 35 5.76 -16.33 19.66
CA GLN A 35 6.70 -16.58 20.77
C GLN A 35 8.12 -16.96 20.31
N ASP A 36 8.36 -17.21 19.01
CA ASP A 36 9.69 -17.43 18.42
C ASP A 36 9.74 -16.96 16.95
N ILE A 37 9.63 -15.64 16.71
CA ILE A 37 9.57 -15.06 15.35
C ILE A 37 10.78 -15.45 14.49
N ASN A 38 11.93 -15.69 15.11
CA ASN A 38 13.19 -15.98 14.41
C ASN A 38 13.29 -17.43 13.89
N SER A 39 12.44 -18.35 14.36
CA SER A 39 12.41 -19.74 13.90
C SER A 39 11.26 -20.01 12.91
N ILE A 40 10.32 -19.07 12.78
CA ILE A 40 9.17 -19.17 11.86
C ILE A 40 9.63 -18.96 10.42
N SER A 41 9.29 -19.91 9.55
CA SER A 41 9.51 -19.77 8.11
C SER A 41 8.56 -18.73 7.49
N SER A 42 8.92 -18.18 6.33
CA SER A 42 8.06 -17.22 5.63
C SER A 42 6.69 -17.79 5.24
N GLN A 43 6.60 -19.10 5.03
CA GLN A 43 5.34 -19.78 4.72
C GLN A 43 4.44 -19.86 5.97
N GLU A 44 5.00 -20.30 7.10
CA GLU A 44 4.28 -20.33 8.38
C GLU A 44 3.85 -18.93 8.80
N LEU A 45 4.69 -17.90 8.64
CA LEU A 45 4.31 -16.52 8.93
C LEU A 45 3.09 -16.08 8.10
N LEU A 46 3.04 -16.48 6.83
CA LEU A 46 1.92 -16.15 5.95
C LEU A 46 0.64 -16.91 6.33
N GLU A 47 0.76 -18.15 6.80
CA GLU A 47 -0.36 -18.90 7.38
C GLU A 47 -0.86 -18.23 8.66
N PHE A 48 0.04 -17.85 9.57
CA PHE A 48 -0.30 -17.09 10.77
C PHE A 48 -0.97 -15.76 10.45
N GLN A 49 -0.48 -15.02 9.45
CA GLN A 49 -1.13 -13.78 9.02
C GLN A 49 -2.54 -14.03 8.46
N LYS A 50 -2.74 -15.11 7.70
CA LYS A 50 -4.08 -15.46 7.18
C LYS A 50 -5.07 -15.82 8.29
N GLU A 51 -4.59 -16.45 9.36
CA GLU A 51 -5.43 -16.95 10.45
C GLU A 51 -5.68 -15.90 11.54
N TYR A 52 -4.66 -15.10 11.88
CA TYR A 52 -4.68 -14.23 13.07
C TYR A 52 -4.63 -12.73 12.77
N ALA A 53 -4.47 -12.31 11.51
CA ALA A 53 -4.60 -10.90 11.17
C ALA A 53 -6.06 -10.43 11.26
N ILE A 54 -6.26 -9.13 11.47
CA ILE A 54 -7.60 -8.53 11.49
C ILE A 54 -8.34 -8.83 10.19
N ASN A 55 -7.69 -8.60 9.04
CA ASN A 55 -8.21 -8.98 7.73
C ASN A 55 -7.08 -9.05 6.70
N TYR A 56 -6.48 -10.23 6.54
CA TYR A 56 -5.36 -10.43 5.63
C TYR A 56 -5.70 -10.14 4.15
N PRO A 57 -6.79 -10.68 3.56
CA PRO A 57 -7.11 -10.43 2.15
C PRO A 57 -7.36 -8.94 1.87
N LEU A 58 -8.12 -8.25 2.73
CA LEU A 58 -8.39 -6.83 2.56
C LEU A 58 -7.12 -6.00 2.75
N GLY A 59 -6.32 -6.30 3.78
CA GLY A 59 -5.05 -5.63 4.02
C GLY A 59 -4.13 -5.74 2.80
N HIS A 60 -4.00 -6.93 2.22
CA HIS A 60 -3.19 -7.16 1.02
C HIS A 60 -3.76 -6.43 -0.21
N GLY A 61 -5.09 -6.37 -0.34
CA GLY A 61 -5.76 -5.60 -1.38
C GLY A 61 -5.47 -4.10 -1.28
N LEU A 62 -5.57 -3.53 -0.08
CA LEU A 62 -5.32 -2.11 0.17
C LEU A 62 -3.85 -1.73 -0.03
N LEU A 63 -2.91 -2.59 0.40
CA LEU A 63 -1.48 -2.39 0.12
C LEU A 63 -1.21 -2.36 -1.38
N ASN A 64 -1.72 -3.34 -2.14
CA ASN A 64 -1.53 -3.41 -3.58
C ASN A 64 -2.15 -2.18 -4.29
N LEU A 65 -3.36 -1.77 -3.90
CA LEU A 65 -4.03 -0.61 -4.46
C LEU A 65 -3.26 0.70 -4.14
N GLY A 66 -2.79 0.84 -2.90
CA GLY A 66 -1.99 1.98 -2.48
C GLY A 66 -0.69 2.09 -3.29
N LEU A 67 0.06 1.00 -3.43
CA LEU A 67 1.28 0.94 -4.23
C LEU A 67 1.00 1.23 -5.71
N PHE A 68 -0.07 0.66 -6.27
CA PHE A 68 -0.48 0.92 -7.65
C PHE A 68 -0.75 2.41 -7.90
N LEU A 69 -1.49 3.07 -7.01
CA LEU A 69 -1.75 4.51 -7.10
C LEU A 69 -0.45 5.33 -7.02
N MET A 70 0.50 4.92 -6.18
CA MET A 70 1.80 5.59 -6.07
C MET A 70 2.59 5.50 -7.39
N ILE A 71 2.65 4.31 -7.99
CA ILE A 71 3.30 4.08 -9.29
C ILE A 71 2.63 4.93 -10.38
N LEU A 72 1.29 4.98 -10.39
CA LEU A 72 0.54 5.76 -11.36
C LEU A 72 0.85 7.26 -11.25
N VAL A 73 0.97 7.80 -10.04
CA VAL A 73 1.38 9.20 -9.83
C VAL A 73 2.80 9.46 -10.33
N ILE A 74 3.74 8.55 -10.09
CA ILE A 74 5.13 8.67 -10.58
C ILE A 74 5.14 8.71 -12.11
N ILE A 75 4.42 7.81 -12.77
CA ILE A 75 4.32 7.77 -14.24
C ILE A 75 3.74 9.07 -14.78
N LEU A 76 2.63 9.55 -14.20
CA LEU A 76 2.02 10.82 -14.59
C LEU A 76 2.99 12.00 -14.42
N PHE A 77 3.75 12.02 -13.32
CA PHE A 77 4.75 13.05 -13.07
C PHE A 77 5.89 13.01 -14.10
N MET A 78 6.38 11.82 -14.46
CA MET A 78 7.40 11.66 -15.50
C MET A 78 6.91 12.12 -16.88
N ILE A 79 5.67 11.79 -17.24
CA ILE A 79 5.05 12.25 -18.50
C ILE A 79 4.95 13.78 -18.50
N LYS A 80 4.50 14.38 -17.40
CA LYS A 80 4.44 15.85 -17.26
C LYS A 80 5.81 16.50 -17.42
N LEU A 81 6.87 15.89 -16.90
CA LEU A 81 8.23 16.39 -17.00
C LEU A 81 8.72 16.36 -18.46
N LYS A 82 8.50 15.24 -19.18
CA LYS A 82 8.88 15.11 -20.60
C LYS A 82 8.16 16.09 -21.52
N ILE A 83 6.90 16.42 -21.26
CA ILE A 83 6.13 17.40 -22.08
C ILE A 83 6.63 18.84 -21.88
N LYS A 84 7.33 19.12 -20.77
CA LYS A 84 7.79 20.46 -20.41
C LYS A 84 9.22 20.77 -20.89
N ILE A 85 9.94 19.76 -21.39
CA ILE A 85 11.26 19.88 -22.06
C ILE A 85 11.00 20.05 -23.55
#